data_AF-A0A1Q3Y6F8-F1
#
_entry.id   AF-A0A1Q3Y6F8-F1
#
_cell.length_a   1.000
_cell.length_b   1.000
_cell.length_c   1.000
_cell.angle_alpha   90.00
_cell.angle_beta   90.00
_cell.angle_gamma   90.00
#
_symmetry.space_group_name_H-M   'P 1'
#
loop_
_entity.id
_entity.type
_entity.pdbx_description
1 polymer ?
#
loop_
_entity_poly.entity_id
_entity_poly.type
_entity_poly.pdbx_seq_one_letter_code
_entity_poly.pdbx_strand_id
1 'polypeptide(L)'
;MATALTTFDNRPFFDKALRYGVQQGMLTPALLQGIQEGFSKGIVQIANYFGTAYLRPELELALHRMVNLVSLYLEDLSEGDLQIAAASLRDKTLLSHSKAGSDMLKQLHAMPDSTLIVGRSVSPENQRAYLDEKTAADTLSLTEYRSELAMRQAHRNTIDFAFWLAGKMGVSRDDIDEANSLIRSAMLVFFVDQAELTLPTRTAFVGLIKAAKPAKARLNDARMKAFLKEAPTEFQQLAQRAMARFIEKDLPQIRSASSTADKLLYGESSETYFVRESLDEDVREYDRLVAREWDRVTRGEADDPAVVATVCFFVATGFPPKAAMLLREAREVIRIFRTRGFDSRAVVTFIDDHAPEAIREDLKSSWMDDLRREAEERLADRDPDWPDAHMERALEYLRQTCRVTWKARKR
;
A
#
# COMPACT_ATOMS: atom_id res chain seq x y z
N MET A 1 5.46 37.12 45.25
CA MET A 1 4.74 35.96 44.71
C MET A 1 5.79 34.92 44.34
N ALA A 2 5.82 33.78 45.02
CA ALA A 2 6.82 32.75 44.78
C ALA A 2 6.40 31.91 43.59
N THR A 3 7.17 31.97 42.50
CA THR A 3 7.04 31.12 41.34
C THR A 3 7.45 29.70 41.75
N ALA A 4 6.48 28.81 41.92
CA ALA A 4 6.73 27.40 42.19
C ALA A 4 7.39 26.79 40.94
N LEU A 5 8.72 26.58 41.01
CA LEU A 5 9.45 25.75 40.06
C LEU A 5 8.95 24.31 40.25
N THR A 6 8.08 23.83 39.37
CA THR A 6 7.71 22.42 39.30
C THR A 6 8.97 21.63 38.98
N THR A 7 9.55 20.99 40.00
CA THR A 7 10.65 20.04 39.85
C THR A 7 10.17 18.88 38.98
N PHE A 8 10.69 18.79 37.75
CA PHE A 8 10.38 17.69 36.86
C PHE A 8 11.05 16.41 37.38
N ASP A 9 10.25 15.46 37.86
CA ASP A 9 10.74 14.17 38.34
C ASP A 9 10.83 13.19 37.16
N ASN A 10 12.06 12.84 36.76
CA ASN A 10 12.37 11.94 35.63
C ASN A 10 12.26 10.45 35.99
N ARG A 11 11.91 10.10 37.21
CA ARG A 11 11.82 8.69 37.61
C ARG A 11 10.70 7.96 36.86
N PRO A 12 10.84 6.66 36.60
CA PRO A 12 9.74 5.82 36.12
C PRO A 12 8.53 5.93 37.04
N PHE A 13 7.32 5.88 36.47
CA PHE A 13 6.09 6.06 37.25
C PHE A 13 5.94 5.04 38.39
N PHE A 14 6.40 3.81 38.18
CA PHE A 14 6.47 2.80 39.25
C PHE A 14 7.27 3.27 40.48
N ASP A 15 8.43 3.88 40.28
CA ASP A 15 9.29 4.35 41.38
C ASP A 15 8.65 5.53 42.14
N LYS A 16 7.94 6.41 41.42
CA LYS A 16 7.14 7.48 42.03
C LYS A 16 6.02 6.90 42.90
N ALA A 17 5.25 5.95 42.37
CA ALA A 17 4.15 5.30 43.08
C ALA A 17 4.63 4.50 44.30
N LEU A 18 5.76 3.79 44.16
CA LEU A 18 6.39 3.04 45.25
C LEU A 18 6.80 3.98 46.40
N ARG A 19 7.50 5.08 46.08
CA ARG A 19 7.93 6.08 47.07
C ARG A 19 6.75 6.75 47.77
N TYR A 20 5.74 7.15 47.00
CA TYR A 20 4.52 7.72 47.56
C TYR A 20 3.83 6.73 48.50
N GLY A 21 3.65 5.47 48.07
CA GLY A 21 3.02 4.43 48.89
C GLY A 21 3.76 4.14 50.19
N VAL A 22 5.09 4.20 50.19
CA VAL A 22 5.89 4.08 51.43
C VAL A 22 5.72 5.30 52.32
N GLN A 23 5.80 6.51 51.75
CA GLN A 23 5.65 7.76 52.51
C GLN A 23 4.28 7.89 53.17
N GLN A 24 3.23 7.44 52.49
CA GLN A 24 1.85 7.45 53.00
C GLN A 24 1.52 6.23 53.88
N GLY A 25 2.48 5.32 54.13
CA GLY A 25 2.26 4.11 54.93
C GLY A 25 1.33 3.08 54.29
N MET A 26 1.04 3.20 52.99
CA MET A 26 0.20 2.27 52.23
C MET A 26 0.91 0.95 51.93
N LEU A 27 2.25 1.00 51.77
CA LEU A 27 3.09 -0.15 51.47
C LEU A 27 3.91 -0.53 52.71
N THR A 28 3.46 -1.55 53.43
CA THR A 28 4.12 -2.09 54.62
C THR A 28 5.42 -2.82 54.26
N PRO A 29 6.33 -3.04 55.23
CA PRO A 29 7.56 -3.81 54.99
C PRO A 29 7.31 -5.21 54.38
N ALA A 30 6.23 -5.88 54.79
CA ALA A 30 5.85 -7.18 54.23
C ALA A 30 5.44 -7.08 52.75
N LEU A 31 4.72 -6.02 52.37
CA LEU A 31 4.37 -5.76 50.96
C LEU A 31 5.61 -5.44 50.12
N LEU A 32 6.55 -4.67 50.66
CA LEU A 32 7.83 -4.39 49.99
C LEU A 32 8.64 -5.67 49.74
N GLN A 33 8.66 -6.60 50.70
CA GLN A 33 9.27 -7.93 50.50
C GLN A 33 8.58 -8.70 49.37
N GLY A 34 7.24 -8.69 49.32
CA GLY A 34 6.49 -9.32 48.22
C GLY A 34 6.80 -8.70 46.86
N ILE A 35 6.98 -7.37 46.78
CA ILE A 35 7.41 -6.68 45.57
C ILE A 35 8.83 -7.12 45.16
N GLN A 36 9.75 -7.23 46.12
CA GLN A 36 11.12 -7.69 45.86
C GLN A 36 11.16 -9.14 45.34
N GLU A 37 10.38 -10.05 45.93
CA GLU A 37 10.23 -11.43 45.43
C GLU A 37 9.62 -11.46 44.02
N GLY A 38 8.64 -10.58 43.77
CA GLY A 38 8.04 -10.37 42.45
C GLY A 38 9.08 -9.97 41.40
N PHE A 39 9.97 -9.02 41.73
CA PHE A 39 11.07 -8.62 40.85
C PHE A 39 11.99 -9.81 40.53
N SER A 40 12.47 -10.52 41.54
CA SER A 40 13.37 -11.67 41.34
C SER A 40 12.78 -12.71 40.38
N LYS A 41 11.49 -13.04 40.52
CA LYS A 41 10.79 -13.97 39.62
C LYS A 41 10.60 -13.39 38.21
N GLY A 42 10.14 -12.14 38.13
CA GLY A 42 9.81 -11.48 36.86
C GLY A 42 11.05 -11.24 35.98
N ILE A 43 12.16 -10.82 36.58
CA ILE A 43 13.43 -10.59 35.88
C ILE A 43 13.92 -11.89 35.22
N VAL A 44 13.90 -13.02 35.93
CA VAL A 44 14.31 -14.31 35.37
C VAL A 44 13.39 -14.76 34.25
N GLN A 45 12.08 -14.57 34.40
CA GLN A 45 11.09 -14.91 33.36
C GLN A 45 11.29 -14.08 32.08
N ILE A 46 11.47 -12.76 32.22
CA ILE A 46 11.68 -11.84 31.10
C ILE A 46 13.02 -12.13 30.42
N ALA A 47 14.10 -12.35 31.19
CA ALA A 47 15.41 -12.68 30.65
C ALA A 47 15.37 -13.96 29.81
N ASN A 48 14.72 -15.02 30.28
CA ASN A 48 14.55 -16.27 29.50
C ASN A 48 13.61 -16.12 28.31
N TYR A 49 12.65 -15.18 28.35
CA TYR A 49 11.77 -14.92 27.22
C TYR A 49 12.50 -14.27 26.04
N PHE A 50 13.40 -13.32 26.30
CA PHE A 50 14.15 -12.61 25.26
C PHE A 50 15.51 -13.22 24.94
N GLY A 51 16.18 -13.83 25.92
CA GLY A 51 17.53 -14.38 25.80
C GLY A 51 17.81 -15.43 26.86
N THR A 52 18.58 -15.08 27.88
CA THR A 52 19.02 -16.01 28.94
C THR A 52 19.11 -15.35 30.31
N ALA A 53 18.69 -16.06 31.36
CA ALA A 53 18.83 -15.60 32.74
C ALA A 53 20.23 -15.81 33.35
N TYR A 54 21.20 -16.35 32.60
CA TYR A 54 22.56 -16.62 33.09
C TYR A 54 23.54 -15.46 32.86
N LEU A 55 23.16 -14.46 32.07
CA LEU A 55 24.00 -13.31 31.76
C LEU A 55 23.53 -12.08 32.53
N ARG A 56 24.44 -11.43 33.23
CA ARG A 56 24.15 -10.21 33.98
C ARG A 56 23.54 -9.09 33.11
N PRO A 57 24.04 -8.80 31.90
CA PRO A 57 23.43 -7.78 31.04
C PRO A 57 21.96 -8.07 30.71
N GLU A 58 21.61 -9.34 30.48
CA GLU A 58 20.23 -9.77 30.19
C GLU A 58 19.31 -9.61 31.41
N LEU A 59 19.81 -9.87 32.62
CA LEU A 59 19.07 -9.64 33.86
C LEU A 59 18.87 -8.14 34.14
N GLU A 60 19.87 -7.30 33.87
CA GLU A 60 19.77 -5.84 34.00
C GLU A 60 18.75 -5.27 32.99
N LEU A 61 18.78 -5.75 31.74
CA LEU A 61 17.79 -5.40 30.73
C LEU A 61 16.39 -5.90 31.09
N ALA A 62 16.27 -7.11 31.64
CA ALA A 62 14.99 -7.65 32.09
C ALA A 62 14.39 -6.86 33.27
N LEU A 63 15.22 -6.37 34.19
CA LEU A 63 14.79 -5.43 35.24
C LEU A 63 14.24 -4.14 34.63
N HIS A 64 14.97 -3.57 33.66
CA HIS A 64 14.54 -2.36 32.95
C HIS A 64 13.18 -2.56 32.27
N ARG A 65 13.02 -3.64 31.50
CA ARG A 65 11.75 -4.02 30.87
C ARG A 65 10.63 -4.15 31.91
N MET A 66 10.91 -4.80 33.04
CA MET A 66 9.92 -4.99 34.10
C MET A 66 9.45 -3.65 34.69
N VAL A 67 10.37 -2.72 34.95
CA VAL A 67 10.03 -1.38 35.44
C VAL A 67 9.23 -0.61 34.40
N ASN A 68 9.59 -0.68 33.12
CA ASN A 68 8.86 -0.02 32.04
C ASN A 68 7.42 -0.54 31.91
N LEU A 69 7.23 -1.87 31.90
CA LEU A 69 5.91 -2.49 31.79
C LEU A 69 5.01 -2.14 32.98
N VAL A 70 5.54 -2.21 34.20
CA VAL A 70 4.79 -1.86 35.41
C VAL A 70 4.46 -0.37 35.43
N SER A 71 5.41 0.49 35.02
CA SER A 71 5.19 1.94 34.97
C SER A 71 4.08 2.31 33.99
N LEU A 72 4.14 1.79 32.76
CA LEU A 72 3.13 2.05 31.73
C LEU A 72 1.72 1.69 32.22
N TYR A 73 1.56 0.49 32.78
CA TYR A 73 0.26 0.03 33.25
C TYR A 73 -0.24 0.83 34.46
N LEU A 74 0.63 1.14 35.43
CA LEU A 74 0.23 1.93 36.59
C LEU A 74 -0.17 3.35 36.20
N GLU A 75 0.58 3.97 35.29
CA GLU A 75 0.29 5.33 34.84
C GLU A 75 -1.04 5.38 34.07
N ASP A 76 -1.31 4.39 33.21
CA ASP A 76 -2.59 4.31 32.49
C ASP A 76 -3.77 4.06 33.43
N LEU A 77 -3.64 3.08 34.34
CA LEU A 77 -4.67 2.71 35.31
C LEU A 77 -5.05 3.86 36.25
N SER A 78 -4.07 4.66 36.65
CA SER A 78 -4.25 5.72 37.65
C SER A 78 -4.46 7.11 37.04
N GLU A 79 -4.34 7.25 35.71
CA GLU A 79 -4.28 8.55 35.04
C GLU A 79 -3.22 9.50 35.62
N GLY A 80 -2.12 8.93 36.14
CA GLY A 80 -1.03 9.67 36.80
C GLY A 80 -1.22 9.90 38.30
N ASP A 81 -2.31 9.44 38.91
CA ASP A 81 -2.56 9.58 40.35
C ASP A 81 -1.71 8.58 41.19
N LEU A 82 -0.74 9.12 41.94
CA LEU A 82 0.17 8.32 42.76
C LEU A 82 -0.53 7.57 43.90
N GLN A 83 -1.65 8.08 44.43
CA GLN A 83 -2.41 7.41 45.47
C GLN A 83 -3.15 6.19 44.92
N ILE A 84 -3.77 6.32 43.74
CA ILE A 84 -4.41 5.18 43.06
C ILE A 84 -3.36 4.15 42.66
N ALA A 85 -2.23 4.59 42.11
CA ALA A 85 -1.13 3.69 41.74
C ALA A 85 -0.55 2.94 42.94
N ALA A 86 -0.31 3.63 44.07
CA ALA A 86 0.15 3.02 45.30
C ALA A 86 -0.88 2.05 45.90
N ALA A 87 -2.18 2.36 45.82
CA ALA A 87 -3.24 1.44 46.21
C ALA A 87 -3.23 0.17 45.35
N SER A 88 -3.02 0.30 44.02
CA SER A 88 -2.88 -0.86 43.14
C SER A 88 -1.67 -1.73 43.51
N LEU A 89 -0.52 -1.13 43.84
CA LEU A 89 0.66 -1.86 44.31
C LEU A 89 0.44 -2.58 45.65
N ARG A 90 -0.42 -2.05 46.52
CA ARG A 90 -0.84 -2.71 47.78
C ARG A 90 -1.73 -3.91 47.50
N ASP A 91 -2.68 -3.75 46.58
CA ASP A 91 -3.80 -4.69 46.39
C ASP A 91 -3.48 -5.82 45.39
N LYS A 92 -2.47 -5.65 44.53
CA LYS A 92 -2.12 -6.58 43.46
C LYS A 92 -0.63 -6.89 43.44
N THR A 93 -0.25 -8.05 42.89
CA THR A 93 1.15 -8.48 42.81
C THR A 93 1.91 -7.72 41.72
N LEU A 94 3.22 -7.52 41.91
CA LEU A 94 4.07 -6.88 40.89
C LEU A 94 4.05 -7.63 39.54
N LEU A 95 4.03 -8.97 39.57
CA LEU A 95 3.94 -9.80 38.36
C LEU A 95 2.64 -9.55 37.58
N SER A 96 1.52 -9.32 38.27
CA SER A 96 0.25 -8.98 37.60
C SER A 96 0.31 -7.63 36.89
N HIS A 97 0.99 -6.63 37.47
CA HIS A 97 1.20 -5.33 36.83
C HIS A 97 2.10 -5.44 35.60
N SER A 98 3.21 -6.17 35.71
CA SER A 98 4.13 -6.42 34.59
C SER A 98 3.42 -7.15 33.44
N LYS A 99 2.62 -8.18 33.77
CA LYS A 99 1.78 -8.89 32.80
C LYS A 99 0.78 -7.95 32.13
N ALA A 100 0.09 -7.11 32.89
CA ALA A 100 -0.89 -6.17 32.34
C ALA A 100 -0.25 -5.19 31.36
N GLY A 101 0.91 -4.62 31.70
CA GLY A 101 1.68 -3.78 30.77
C GLY A 101 2.11 -4.53 29.50
N SER A 102 2.53 -5.79 29.62
CA SER A 102 2.86 -6.63 28.46
C SER A 102 1.63 -6.89 27.58
N ASP A 103 0.49 -7.16 28.20
CA ASP A 103 -0.76 -7.42 27.49
C ASP A 103 -1.28 -6.16 26.78
N MET A 104 -1.10 -4.95 27.35
CA MET A 104 -1.39 -3.68 26.68
C MET A 104 -0.59 -3.52 25.38
N LEU A 105 0.72 -3.84 25.40
CA LEU A 105 1.57 -3.76 24.21
C LEU A 105 1.21 -4.83 23.17
N LYS A 106 0.88 -6.05 23.59
CA LYS A 106 0.42 -7.11 22.67
C LYS A 106 -0.91 -6.75 22.00
N GLN A 107 -1.86 -6.20 22.76
CA GLN A 107 -3.13 -5.73 22.22
C GLN A 107 -2.91 -4.62 21.20
N LEU A 108 -2.02 -3.66 21.51
CA LEU A 108 -1.64 -2.60 20.58
C LEU A 108 -1.02 -3.19 19.29
N HIS A 109 -0.12 -4.15 19.42
CA HIS A 109 0.50 -4.83 18.27
C HIS A 109 -0.50 -5.59 17.40
N ALA A 110 -1.53 -6.20 18.01
CA ALA A 110 -2.59 -6.90 17.31
C ALA A 110 -3.54 -5.98 16.54
N MET A 111 -3.54 -4.67 16.84
CA MET A 111 -4.30 -3.67 16.08
C MET A 111 -3.56 -3.28 14.80
N PRO A 112 -4.28 -2.94 13.72
CA PRO A 112 -3.68 -2.55 12.45
C PRO A 112 -2.88 -1.24 12.59
N ASP A 113 -1.67 -1.25 12.06
CA ASP A 113 -0.77 -0.09 11.95
C ASP A 113 -0.96 0.70 10.65
N SER A 114 -1.76 0.18 9.71
CA SER A 114 -2.11 0.84 8.45
C SER A 114 -3.48 0.39 7.93
N THR A 115 -3.96 1.03 6.87
CA THR A 115 -5.21 0.65 6.19
C THR A 115 -5.06 -0.49 5.16
N LEU A 116 -3.84 -1.01 4.96
CA LEU A 116 -3.53 -2.16 4.10
C LEU A 116 -3.94 -3.46 4.81
N ILE A 117 -4.80 -4.26 4.17
CA ILE A 117 -5.43 -5.48 4.70
C ILE A 117 -4.54 -6.72 4.51
N VAL A 118 -3.81 -6.78 3.40
CA VAL A 118 -2.89 -7.87 3.09
C VAL A 118 -1.72 -7.92 4.07
N GLY A 119 -1.25 -9.13 4.41
CA GLY A 119 0.00 -9.33 5.17
C GLY A 119 -0.10 -9.15 6.69
N ARG A 120 -1.31 -9.06 7.25
CA ARG A 120 -1.57 -8.74 8.67
C ARG A 120 -1.34 -9.86 9.70
N SER A 121 -0.63 -10.93 9.36
CA SER A 121 -0.42 -12.02 10.32
C SER A 121 0.56 -11.61 11.42
N VAL A 122 0.08 -11.46 12.66
CA VAL A 122 0.93 -11.36 13.85
C VAL A 122 1.49 -12.75 14.17
N SER A 123 2.74 -13.00 13.78
CA SER A 123 3.44 -14.21 14.20
C SER A 123 3.98 -14.07 15.63
N PRO A 124 4.18 -15.18 16.37
CA PRO A 124 4.85 -15.14 17.67
C PRO A 124 6.22 -14.46 17.62
N GLU A 125 6.97 -14.64 16.52
CA GLU A 125 8.28 -14.02 16.28
C GLU A 125 8.16 -12.50 16.14
N ASN A 126 7.22 -12.01 15.34
CA ASN A 126 6.98 -10.58 15.14
C ASN A 126 6.50 -9.92 16.43
N GLN A 127 5.63 -10.59 17.19
CA GLN A 127 5.19 -10.10 18.49
C GLN A 127 6.35 -10.02 19.48
N ARG A 128 7.23 -11.03 19.50
CA ARG A 128 8.43 -11.01 20.35
C ARG A 128 9.36 -9.87 19.96
N ALA A 129 9.62 -9.65 18.68
CA ALA A 129 10.43 -8.54 18.19
C ALA A 129 9.84 -7.17 18.54
N TYR A 130 8.52 -7.00 18.42
CA TYR A 130 7.84 -5.77 18.81
C TYR A 130 7.95 -5.50 20.32
N LEU A 131 7.72 -6.52 21.15
CA LEU A 131 7.90 -6.38 22.60
C LEU A 131 9.36 -6.10 22.96
N ASP A 132 10.30 -6.69 22.22
CA ASP A 132 11.72 -6.44 22.37
C ASP A 132 12.02 -4.95 22.17
N GLU A 133 11.64 -4.41 21.02
CA GLU A 133 11.79 -3.01 20.65
C GLU A 133 11.17 -2.05 21.68
N LYS A 134 9.90 -2.26 22.04
CA LYS A 134 9.14 -1.34 22.89
C LYS A 134 9.54 -1.37 24.36
N THR A 135 10.28 -2.39 24.80
CA THR A 135 10.65 -2.53 26.22
C THR A 135 12.15 -2.49 26.47
N ALA A 136 13.00 -2.65 25.43
CA ALA A 136 14.46 -2.65 25.56
C ALA A 136 15.06 -1.25 25.77
N ALA A 137 14.47 -0.23 25.13
CA ALA A 137 15.00 1.14 25.08
C ALA A 137 14.44 2.02 26.22
N ASP A 138 14.51 3.35 26.06
CA ASP A 138 13.95 4.33 27.01
C ASP A 138 12.48 4.05 27.34
N THR A 139 12.03 4.54 28.49
CA THR A 139 10.67 4.31 28.99
C THR A 139 9.63 4.80 27.98
N LEU A 140 8.85 3.87 27.40
CA LEU A 140 7.69 4.21 26.57
C LEU A 140 6.73 5.07 27.41
N SER A 141 6.55 6.33 27.03
CA SER A 141 5.67 7.21 27.77
C SER A 141 4.20 6.83 27.54
N LEU A 142 3.35 7.07 28.54
CA LEU A 142 1.91 6.86 28.40
C LEU A 142 1.32 7.70 27.24
N THR A 143 1.87 8.89 27.01
CA THR A 143 1.47 9.76 25.90
C THR A 143 1.74 9.11 24.54
N GLU A 144 2.93 8.54 24.33
CA GLU A 144 3.28 7.83 23.09
C GLU A 144 2.39 6.60 22.90
N TYR A 145 2.20 5.80 23.96
CA TYR A 145 1.30 4.65 23.92
C TYR A 145 -0.13 5.05 23.52
N ARG A 146 -0.71 6.08 24.16
CA ARG A 146 -2.06 6.56 23.85
C ARG A 146 -2.17 7.13 22.45
N SER A 147 -1.13 7.82 21.97
CA SER A 147 -1.08 8.33 20.60
C SER A 147 -1.07 7.18 19.58
N GLU A 148 -0.23 6.15 19.79
CA GLU A 148 -0.19 4.97 18.93
C GLU A 148 -1.51 4.20 18.98
N LEU A 149 -2.10 4.02 20.16
CA LEU A 149 -3.39 3.38 20.34
C LEU A 149 -4.51 4.09 19.57
N ALA A 150 -4.58 5.43 19.68
CA ALA A 150 -5.57 6.23 18.95
C ALA A 150 -5.39 6.11 17.43
N MET A 151 -4.15 6.13 16.94
CA MET A 151 -3.84 5.97 15.52
C MET A 151 -4.25 4.58 15.01
N ARG A 152 -3.86 3.51 15.70
CA ARG A 152 -4.25 2.14 15.31
C ARG A 152 -5.77 1.92 15.41
N GLN A 153 -6.43 2.54 16.38
CA GLN A 153 -7.89 2.51 16.47
C GLN A 153 -8.55 3.20 15.27
N ALA A 154 -8.02 4.33 14.82
CA ALA A 154 -8.50 5.01 13.62
C ALA A 154 -8.34 4.14 12.36
N HIS A 155 -7.20 3.44 12.22
CA HIS A 155 -7.02 2.46 11.13
C HIS A 155 -8.05 1.35 11.20
N ARG A 156 -8.23 0.73 12.37
CA ARG A 156 -9.24 -0.32 12.58
C ARG A 156 -10.64 0.14 12.18
N ASN A 157 -11.06 1.32 12.65
CA ASN A 157 -12.37 1.88 12.30
C ASN A 157 -12.52 2.11 10.79
N THR A 158 -11.44 2.51 10.11
CA THR A 158 -11.43 2.71 8.66
C THR A 158 -11.58 1.39 7.91
N ILE A 159 -10.89 0.33 8.37
CA ILE A 159 -11.00 -1.03 7.82
C ILE A 159 -12.41 -1.59 8.01
N ASP A 160 -12.95 -1.47 9.22
CA ASP A 160 -14.30 -1.94 9.53
C ASP A 160 -15.35 -1.21 8.70
N PHE A 161 -15.17 0.10 8.48
CA PHE A 161 -16.02 0.89 7.59
C PHE A 161 -15.91 0.44 6.12
N ALA A 162 -14.69 0.19 5.62
CA ALA A 162 -14.50 -0.34 4.27
C ALA A 162 -15.18 -1.70 4.08
N PHE A 163 -15.06 -2.62 5.04
CA PHE A 163 -15.76 -3.91 5.01
C PHE A 163 -17.28 -3.76 5.06
N TRP A 164 -17.79 -2.78 5.79
CA TRP A 164 -19.22 -2.49 5.80
C TRP A 164 -19.71 -1.98 4.44
N LEU A 165 -18.97 -1.05 3.81
CA LEU A 165 -19.26 -0.58 2.46
C LEU A 165 -19.22 -1.74 1.45
N ALA A 166 -18.16 -2.55 1.48
CA ALA A 166 -18.00 -3.70 0.60
C ALA A 166 -19.20 -4.66 0.69
N GLY A 167 -19.62 -5.03 1.91
CA GLY A 167 -20.78 -5.89 2.12
C GLY A 167 -22.08 -5.28 1.60
N LYS A 168 -22.27 -3.96 1.72
CA LYS A 168 -23.46 -3.26 1.18
C LYS A 168 -23.40 -3.06 -0.33
N MET A 169 -22.21 -3.05 -0.94
CA MET A 169 -21.98 -2.79 -2.37
C MET A 169 -21.61 -4.06 -3.16
N GLY A 170 -21.71 -5.24 -2.54
CA GLY A 170 -21.59 -6.55 -3.21
C GLY A 170 -20.17 -7.06 -3.44
N VAL A 171 -19.21 -6.68 -2.59
CA VAL A 171 -17.80 -7.12 -2.70
C VAL A 171 -17.41 -7.98 -1.49
N SER A 172 -16.68 -9.08 -1.74
CA SER A 172 -16.19 -9.95 -0.66
C SER A 172 -15.11 -9.25 0.14
N ARG A 173 -14.97 -9.61 1.42
CA ARG A 173 -13.88 -9.09 2.26
C ARG A 173 -12.50 -9.55 1.78
N ASP A 174 -12.46 -10.75 1.20
CA ASP A 174 -11.23 -11.39 0.73
C ASP A 174 -10.67 -10.72 -0.53
N ASP A 175 -11.49 -9.94 -1.24
CA ASP A 175 -11.10 -9.23 -2.46
C ASP A 175 -10.48 -7.85 -2.16
N ILE A 176 -10.38 -7.45 -0.89
CA ILE A 176 -10.02 -6.08 -0.50
C ILE A 176 -8.61 -6.04 0.07
N ASP A 177 -7.70 -5.47 -0.69
CA ASP A 177 -6.31 -5.31 -0.27
C ASP A 177 -6.08 -4.05 0.56
N GLU A 178 -6.83 -2.98 0.30
CA GLU A 178 -6.67 -1.69 0.96
C GLU A 178 -8.01 -0.98 1.23
N ALA A 179 -8.24 -0.60 2.49
CA ALA A 179 -9.49 0.02 2.91
C ALA A 179 -9.74 1.40 2.27
N ASN A 180 -8.71 2.26 2.19
CA ASN A 180 -8.85 3.62 1.66
C ASN A 180 -9.22 3.64 0.17
N SER A 181 -8.64 2.73 -0.61
CA SER A 181 -8.89 2.58 -2.05
C SER A 181 -10.34 2.19 -2.33
N LEU A 182 -10.90 1.29 -1.51
CA LEU A 182 -12.32 0.94 -1.56
C LEU A 182 -13.23 2.10 -1.16
N ILE A 183 -12.92 2.79 -0.06
CA ILE A 183 -13.68 3.95 0.40
C ILE A 183 -13.69 5.04 -0.68
N ARG A 184 -12.55 5.30 -1.34
CA ARG A 184 -12.45 6.30 -2.42
C ARG A 184 -13.35 5.96 -3.60
N SER A 185 -13.38 4.70 -4.03
CA SER A 185 -14.30 4.23 -5.07
C SER A 185 -15.77 4.34 -4.67
N ALA A 186 -16.10 4.03 -3.41
CA ALA A 186 -17.46 4.23 -2.90
C ALA A 186 -17.85 5.72 -2.92
N MET A 187 -16.95 6.64 -2.55
CA MET A 187 -17.22 8.08 -2.63
C MET A 187 -17.47 8.53 -4.07
N LEU A 188 -16.70 8.02 -5.04
CA LEU A 188 -16.94 8.28 -6.46
C LEU A 188 -18.34 7.80 -6.91
N VAL A 189 -18.75 6.60 -6.48
CA VAL A 189 -20.09 6.05 -6.77
C VAL A 189 -21.20 6.93 -6.19
N PHE A 190 -21.06 7.38 -4.93
CA PHE A 190 -22.04 8.30 -4.31
C PHE A 190 -22.08 9.66 -5.00
N PHE A 191 -20.93 10.14 -5.49
CA PHE A 191 -20.84 11.44 -6.17
C PHE A 191 -21.56 11.43 -7.53
N VAL A 192 -21.52 10.31 -8.26
CA VAL A 192 -22.15 10.19 -9.58
C VAL A 192 -23.62 9.80 -9.42
N ASP A 193 -24.52 10.79 -9.48
CA ASP A 193 -25.96 10.68 -9.18
C ASP A 193 -26.71 9.50 -9.85
N GLN A 194 -26.35 9.13 -11.08
CA GLN A 194 -27.01 8.05 -11.84
C GLN A 194 -26.28 6.70 -11.77
N ALA A 195 -25.17 6.62 -11.02
CA ALA A 195 -24.45 5.36 -10.85
C ALA A 195 -25.29 4.35 -10.07
N GLU A 196 -25.12 3.06 -10.37
CA GLU A 196 -25.59 2.00 -9.48
C GLU A 196 -24.82 2.07 -8.15
N LEU A 197 -25.48 1.72 -7.02
CA LEU A 197 -24.87 1.74 -5.68
C LEU A 197 -24.03 0.49 -5.41
N THR A 198 -23.20 0.11 -6.38
CA THR A 198 -22.29 -1.04 -6.34
C THR A 198 -20.87 -0.57 -6.66
N LEU A 199 -19.85 -1.34 -6.24
CA LEU A 199 -18.47 -0.99 -6.57
C LEU A 199 -18.19 -1.28 -8.05
N PRO A 200 -17.46 -0.38 -8.74
CA PRO A 200 -17.32 -0.46 -10.19
C PRO A 200 -16.35 -1.57 -10.61
N THR A 201 -16.62 -2.19 -11.77
CA THR A 201 -15.59 -2.89 -12.55
C THR A 201 -14.65 -1.88 -13.21
N ARG A 202 -13.61 -2.33 -13.92
CA ARG A 202 -12.68 -1.41 -14.62
C ARG A 202 -13.39 -0.56 -15.67
N THR A 203 -14.26 -1.17 -16.46
CA THR A 203 -15.08 -0.52 -17.50
C THR A 203 -16.07 0.47 -16.88
N ALA A 204 -16.79 0.05 -15.84
CA ALA A 204 -17.74 0.92 -15.14
C ALA A 204 -17.04 2.14 -14.52
N PHE A 205 -15.82 1.94 -13.99
CA PHE A 205 -15.00 3.01 -13.44
C PHE A 205 -14.69 4.11 -14.48
N VAL A 206 -14.35 3.74 -15.72
CA VAL A 206 -14.17 4.72 -16.81
C VAL A 206 -15.42 5.58 -17.00
N GLY A 207 -16.60 4.96 -16.94
CA GLY A 207 -17.89 5.63 -17.00
C GLY A 207 -18.10 6.63 -15.86
N LEU A 208 -17.78 6.23 -14.63
CA LEU A 208 -17.87 7.09 -13.44
C LEU A 208 -16.94 8.31 -13.54
N ILE A 209 -15.69 8.10 -13.95
CA ILE A 209 -14.72 9.19 -14.15
C ILE A 209 -15.24 10.19 -15.19
N LYS A 210 -15.76 9.69 -16.32
CA LYS A 210 -16.37 10.53 -17.36
C LYS A 210 -17.56 11.34 -16.84
N ALA A 211 -18.38 10.75 -15.96
CA ALA A 211 -19.53 11.42 -15.37
C ALA A 211 -19.16 12.45 -14.29
N ALA A 212 -18.06 12.25 -13.56
CA ALA A 212 -17.58 13.16 -12.52
C ALA A 212 -16.75 14.36 -13.05
N LYS A 213 -16.15 14.21 -14.25
CA LYS A 213 -15.27 15.22 -14.87
C LYS A 213 -15.94 16.59 -15.17
N PRO A 214 -17.21 16.68 -15.61
CA PRO A 214 -17.86 17.96 -15.86
C PRO A 214 -17.99 18.82 -14.59
N ALA A 215 -17.75 20.13 -14.69
CA ALA A 215 -17.88 21.06 -13.56
C ALA A 215 -19.30 21.13 -12.96
N LYS A 216 -20.32 20.78 -13.76
CA LYS A 216 -21.73 20.69 -13.34
C LYS A 216 -22.04 19.45 -12.48
N ALA A 217 -21.19 18.42 -12.50
CA ALA A 217 -21.37 17.25 -11.66
C ALA A 217 -21.19 17.64 -10.19
N ARG A 218 -22.14 17.24 -9.35
CA ARG A 218 -22.18 17.56 -7.92
C ARG A 218 -22.69 16.35 -7.16
N LEU A 219 -22.25 16.24 -5.91
CA LEU A 219 -22.73 15.24 -4.98
C LEU A 219 -24.26 15.35 -4.80
N ASN A 220 -24.94 14.21 -4.79
CA ASN A 220 -26.29 14.09 -4.27
C ASN A 220 -26.24 13.67 -2.79
N ASP A 221 -26.25 14.64 -1.88
CA ASP A 221 -26.20 14.38 -0.43
C ASP A 221 -27.33 13.49 0.07
N ALA A 222 -28.53 13.61 -0.51
CA ALA A 222 -29.68 12.82 -0.10
C ALA A 222 -29.48 11.34 -0.40
N ARG A 223 -28.86 11.02 -1.55
CA ARG A 223 -28.53 9.64 -1.93
C ARG A 223 -27.53 9.00 -0.96
N MET A 224 -26.44 9.70 -0.65
CA MET A 224 -25.44 9.20 0.30
C MET A 224 -26.05 9.01 1.70
N LYS A 225 -26.82 9.98 2.19
CA LYS A 225 -27.51 9.89 3.49
C LYS A 225 -28.53 8.74 3.54
N ALA A 226 -29.27 8.53 2.46
CA ALA A 226 -30.23 7.42 2.37
C ALA A 226 -29.52 6.06 2.46
N PHE A 227 -28.40 5.88 1.75
CA PHE A 227 -27.62 4.65 1.81
C PHE A 227 -27.04 4.38 3.21
N LEU A 228 -26.58 5.43 3.89
CA LEU A 228 -25.94 5.34 5.20
C LEU A 228 -26.93 5.35 6.37
N LYS A 229 -28.25 5.38 6.12
CA LYS A 229 -29.27 5.52 7.16
C LYS A 229 -29.18 4.44 8.24
N GLU A 230 -28.83 3.22 7.86
CA GLU A 230 -28.68 2.06 8.75
C GLU A 230 -27.24 1.85 9.24
N ALA A 231 -26.31 2.71 8.82
CA ALA A 231 -24.92 2.59 9.25
C ALA A 231 -24.75 3.05 10.72
N PRO A 232 -23.86 2.43 11.49
CA PRO A 232 -23.42 2.97 12.77
C PRO A 232 -23.03 4.45 12.68
N THR A 233 -23.26 5.23 13.74
CA THR A 233 -22.97 6.68 13.76
C THR A 233 -21.52 6.99 13.39
N GLU A 234 -20.58 6.17 13.84
CA GLU A 234 -19.17 6.31 13.49
C GLU A 234 -18.92 6.17 11.98
N PHE A 235 -19.60 5.23 11.32
CA PHE A 235 -19.48 5.03 9.87
C PHE A 235 -20.12 6.18 9.08
N GLN A 236 -21.22 6.74 9.59
CA GLN A 236 -21.81 7.94 8.99
C GLN A 236 -20.83 9.13 9.05
N GLN A 237 -20.13 9.31 10.18
CA GLN A 237 -19.11 10.35 10.33
C GLN A 237 -17.88 10.09 9.44
N LEU A 238 -17.42 8.84 9.36
CA LEU A 238 -16.33 8.45 8.47
C LEU A 238 -16.68 8.70 7.00
N ALA A 239 -17.90 8.36 6.57
CA ALA A 239 -18.36 8.63 5.21
C ALA A 239 -18.40 10.13 4.90
N GLN A 240 -18.88 10.97 5.82
CA GLN A 240 -18.87 12.43 5.65
C GLN A 240 -17.45 12.98 5.50
N ARG A 241 -16.51 12.53 6.35
CA ARG A 241 -15.09 12.92 6.25
C ARG A 241 -14.45 12.43 4.95
N ALA A 242 -14.72 11.18 4.56
CA ALA A 242 -14.22 10.60 3.32
C ALA A 242 -14.76 11.35 2.09
N MET A 243 -16.04 11.72 2.07
CA MET A 243 -16.64 12.49 0.98
C MET A 243 -16.09 13.92 0.92
N ALA A 244 -15.90 14.58 2.07
CA ALA A 244 -15.27 15.90 2.12
C ALA A 244 -13.85 15.86 1.54
N ARG A 245 -13.05 14.86 1.97
CA ARG A 245 -11.70 14.61 1.44
C ARG A 245 -11.71 14.29 -0.05
N PHE A 246 -12.67 13.49 -0.52
CA PHE A 246 -12.85 13.18 -1.95
C PHE A 246 -13.11 14.44 -2.77
N ILE A 247 -14.01 15.30 -2.32
CA ILE A 247 -14.33 16.57 -3.00
C ILE A 247 -13.12 17.52 -3.00
N GLU A 248 -12.39 17.58 -1.89
CA GLU A 248 -11.25 18.50 -1.72
C GLU A 248 -10.01 18.04 -2.49
N LYS A 249 -9.69 16.74 -2.45
CA LYS A 249 -8.40 16.20 -2.94
C LYS A 249 -8.51 15.39 -4.23
N ASP A 250 -9.51 14.51 -4.31
CA ASP A 250 -9.59 13.51 -5.38
C ASP A 250 -10.34 14.06 -6.61
N LEU A 251 -11.41 14.83 -6.40
CA LEU A 251 -12.21 15.43 -7.47
C LEU A 251 -11.42 16.42 -8.36
N PRO A 252 -10.53 17.28 -7.83
CA PRO A 252 -9.66 18.11 -8.68
C PRO A 252 -8.76 17.28 -9.60
N GLN A 253 -8.24 16.14 -9.11
CA GLN A 253 -7.42 15.24 -9.92
C GLN A 253 -8.24 14.62 -11.05
N ILE A 254 -9.45 14.11 -10.74
CA ILE A 254 -10.40 13.59 -11.75
C ILE A 254 -10.71 14.64 -12.83
N ARG A 255 -10.84 15.90 -12.41
CA ARG A 255 -11.18 17.03 -13.31
C ARG A 255 -10.00 17.56 -14.10
N SER A 256 -8.77 17.14 -13.79
CA SER A 256 -7.59 17.53 -14.55
C SER A 256 -7.71 17.08 -16.01
N ALA A 257 -7.28 17.94 -16.93
CA ALA A 257 -7.27 17.63 -18.36
C ALA A 257 -6.36 16.44 -18.67
N SER A 258 -5.23 16.31 -17.96
CA SER A 258 -4.24 15.25 -18.15
C SER A 258 -4.58 13.93 -17.45
N SER A 259 -5.63 13.91 -16.61
CA SER A 259 -6.04 12.71 -15.88
C SER A 259 -6.98 11.85 -16.72
N THR A 260 -6.63 10.55 -16.81
CA THR A 260 -7.43 9.48 -17.42
C THR A 260 -7.82 8.47 -16.35
N ALA A 261 -8.86 7.68 -16.61
CA ALA A 261 -9.27 6.61 -15.68
C ALA A 261 -8.11 5.61 -15.44
N ASP A 262 -7.37 5.28 -16.48
CA ASP A 262 -6.22 4.38 -16.44
C ASP A 262 -5.09 4.91 -15.54
N LYS A 263 -4.76 6.21 -15.64
CA LYS A 263 -3.78 6.86 -14.76
C LYS A 263 -4.23 6.90 -13.30
N LEU A 264 -5.53 7.01 -13.03
CA LEU A 264 -6.07 6.99 -11.66
C LEU A 264 -6.08 5.59 -11.04
N LEU A 265 -6.05 4.54 -11.87
CA LEU A 265 -5.97 3.16 -11.41
C LEU A 265 -4.54 2.67 -11.26
N TYR A 266 -3.68 2.97 -12.24
CA TYR A 266 -2.36 2.34 -12.39
C TYR A 266 -1.19 3.33 -12.45
N GLY A 267 -1.45 4.64 -12.50
CA GLY A 267 -0.39 5.64 -12.53
C GLY A 267 0.31 5.78 -11.19
N GLU A 268 1.42 6.52 -11.17
CA GLU A 268 2.25 6.75 -9.98
C GLU A 268 1.59 7.58 -8.85
N SER A 269 0.28 7.81 -8.92
CA SER A 269 -0.44 8.50 -7.84
C SER A 269 -0.44 7.63 -6.58
N SER A 270 -0.16 8.23 -5.42
CA SER A 270 -0.12 7.53 -4.13
C SER A 270 -1.47 6.97 -3.64
N GLU A 271 -2.56 7.18 -4.39
CA GLU A 271 -3.93 6.99 -3.93
C GLU A 271 -4.78 6.33 -5.05
N THR A 272 -4.80 4.99 -5.10
CA THR A 272 -5.41 4.19 -6.19
C THR A 272 -6.87 3.80 -5.93
N TYR A 273 -7.72 3.77 -6.95
CA TYR A 273 -9.12 3.38 -6.77
C TYR A 273 -9.30 1.86 -6.74
N PHE A 274 -10.22 1.38 -5.91
CA PHE A 274 -10.67 -0.01 -5.96
C PHE A 274 -11.59 -0.26 -7.16
N VAL A 275 -11.36 -1.37 -7.86
CA VAL A 275 -12.24 -1.91 -8.89
C VAL A 275 -12.48 -3.38 -8.60
N ARG A 276 -13.73 -3.83 -8.69
CA ARG A 276 -14.05 -5.26 -8.49
C ARG A 276 -13.66 -6.04 -9.73
N GLU A 277 -13.15 -7.25 -9.53
CA GLU A 277 -12.99 -8.20 -10.62
C GLU A 277 -14.35 -8.73 -11.06
N SER A 278 -14.48 -8.97 -12.36
CA SER A 278 -15.70 -9.51 -12.96
C SER A 278 -15.31 -10.46 -14.08
N LEU A 279 -15.65 -11.74 -13.93
CA LEU A 279 -15.38 -12.76 -14.95
C LEU A 279 -16.11 -12.48 -16.27
N ASP A 280 -17.22 -11.74 -16.21
CA ASP A 280 -18.01 -11.36 -17.37
C ASP A 280 -17.52 -10.04 -18.03
N GLU A 281 -16.52 -9.37 -17.47
CA GLU A 281 -15.97 -8.14 -18.06
C GLU A 281 -15.03 -8.48 -19.21
N ASP A 282 -15.34 -7.96 -20.41
CA ASP A 282 -14.45 -8.09 -21.57
C ASP A 282 -13.22 -7.18 -21.35
N VAL A 283 -12.07 -7.80 -21.06
CA VAL A 283 -10.79 -7.10 -20.89
C VAL A 283 -10.47 -6.20 -22.08
N ARG A 284 -10.85 -6.60 -23.30
CA ARG A 284 -10.65 -5.78 -24.51
C ARG A 284 -11.57 -4.56 -24.54
N GLU A 285 -12.72 -4.58 -23.88
CA GLU A 285 -13.58 -3.41 -23.77
C GLU A 285 -12.89 -2.31 -22.97
N TYR A 286 -12.26 -2.66 -21.85
CA TYR A 286 -11.47 -1.72 -21.05
C TYR A 286 -10.34 -1.10 -21.88
N ASP A 287 -9.52 -1.92 -22.52
CA ASP A 287 -8.38 -1.46 -23.32
C ASP A 287 -8.81 -0.51 -24.44
N ARG A 288 -9.96 -0.77 -25.09
CA ARG A 288 -10.53 0.13 -26.10
C ARG A 288 -10.94 1.49 -25.54
N LEU A 289 -11.38 1.54 -24.29
CA LEU A 289 -11.80 2.77 -23.63
C LEU A 289 -10.61 3.63 -23.21
N VAL A 290 -9.53 3.01 -22.74
CA VAL A 290 -8.38 3.75 -22.18
C VAL A 290 -7.19 3.89 -23.11
N ALA A 291 -7.00 2.93 -24.02
CA ALA A 291 -5.83 2.79 -24.88
C ALA A 291 -6.25 2.50 -26.34
N ARG A 292 -7.25 3.22 -26.85
CA ARG A 292 -7.88 2.99 -28.16
C ARG A 292 -6.88 2.84 -29.31
N GLU A 293 -5.88 3.71 -29.37
CA GLU A 293 -4.89 3.67 -30.45
C GLU A 293 -4.00 2.44 -30.33
N TRP A 294 -3.61 2.06 -29.11
CA TRP A 294 -2.85 0.84 -28.86
C TRP A 294 -3.64 -0.42 -29.23
N ASP A 295 -4.91 -0.54 -28.81
CA ASP A 295 -5.79 -1.65 -29.23
C ASP A 295 -5.94 -1.68 -30.76
N ARG A 296 -6.11 -0.52 -31.41
CA ARG A 296 -6.23 -0.43 -32.86
C ARG A 296 -4.99 -0.94 -33.59
N VAL A 297 -3.79 -0.56 -33.15
CA VAL A 297 -2.55 -0.93 -33.84
C VAL A 297 -2.16 -2.37 -33.57
N THR A 298 -2.43 -2.89 -32.37
CA THR A 298 -2.15 -4.28 -31.97
C THR A 298 -3.26 -5.25 -32.36
N ARG A 299 -4.45 -4.75 -32.74
CA ARG A 299 -5.68 -5.52 -32.98
C ARG A 299 -6.15 -6.31 -31.74
N GLY A 300 -5.86 -5.77 -30.55
CA GLY A 300 -6.12 -6.40 -29.27
C GLY A 300 -5.28 -7.66 -29.02
N GLU A 301 -4.12 -7.78 -29.67
CA GLU A 301 -3.16 -8.86 -29.48
C GLU A 301 -1.86 -8.32 -28.89
N ALA A 302 -1.98 -7.38 -27.95
CA ALA A 302 -0.85 -6.75 -27.27
C ALA A 302 -0.05 -7.71 -26.38
N ASP A 303 -0.63 -8.85 -25.99
CA ASP A 303 0.06 -9.91 -25.24
C ASP A 303 1.01 -10.75 -26.10
N ASP A 304 0.92 -10.67 -27.44
CA ASP A 304 1.85 -11.35 -28.34
C ASP A 304 3.13 -10.50 -28.52
N PRO A 305 4.30 -10.96 -28.04
CA PRO A 305 5.55 -10.22 -28.19
C PRO A 305 5.88 -9.90 -29.64
N ALA A 306 5.47 -10.75 -30.59
CA ALA A 306 5.72 -10.54 -32.01
C ALA A 306 4.90 -9.37 -32.58
N VAL A 307 3.70 -9.13 -32.05
CA VAL A 307 2.86 -7.97 -32.42
C VAL A 307 3.50 -6.69 -31.89
N VAL A 308 3.88 -6.68 -30.60
CA VAL A 308 4.52 -5.54 -29.95
C VAL A 308 5.82 -5.19 -30.66
N ALA A 309 6.68 -6.17 -30.95
CA ALA A 309 7.91 -5.96 -31.69
C ALA A 309 7.67 -5.35 -33.07
N THR A 310 6.64 -5.83 -33.78
CA THR A 310 6.26 -5.29 -35.09
C THR A 310 5.87 -3.81 -35.01
N VAL A 311 5.05 -3.46 -34.02
CA VAL A 311 4.62 -2.06 -33.77
C VAL A 311 5.83 -1.19 -33.44
N CYS A 312 6.70 -1.63 -32.51
CA CYS A 312 7.89 -0.90 -32.11
C CYS A 312 8.84 -0.65 -33.29
N PHE A 313 9.10 -1.64 -34.15
CA PHE A 313 9.97 -1.43 -35.31
C PHE A 313 9.37 -0.47 -36.34
N PHE A 314 8.05 -0.48 -36.53
CA PHE A 314 7.41 0.52 -37.38
C PHE A 314 7.58 1.93 -36.82
N VAL A 315 7.29 2.13 -35.53
CA VAL A 315 7.45 3.43 -34.87
C VAL A 315 8.91 3.90 -34.91
N ALA A 316 9.85 3.01 -34.55
CA ALA A 316 11.29 3.29 -34.53
C ALA A 316 11.87 3.68 -35.89
N THR A 317 11.20 3.30 -36.98
CA THR A 317 11.63 3.63 -38.34
C THR A 317 10.76 4.70 -39.01
N GLY A 318 9.78 5.27 -38.31
CA GLY A 318 8.90 6.35 -38.78
C GLY A 318 7.74 5.88 -39.66
N PHE A 319 7.41 4.60 -39.63
CA PHE A 319 6.23 4.04 -40.30
C PHE A 319 4.99 4.13 -39.41
N PRO A 320 3.78 4.16 -40.03
CA PRO A 320 2.54 3.98 -39.27
C PRO A 320 2.52 2.63 -38.53
N PRO A 321 2.22 2.62 -37.23
CA PRO A 321 2.18 1.39 -36.43
C PRO A 321 1.06 0.45 -36.87
N LYS A 322 1.34 -0.86 -36.89
CA LYS A 322 0.37 -1.91 -37.22
C LYS A 322 0.83 -3.29 -36.73
N ALA A 323 -0.13 -4.19 -36.53
CA ALA A 323 0.09 -5.50 -35.94
C ALA A 323 0.89 -6.50 -36.79
N ALA A 324 1.03 -6.28 -38.10
CA ALA A 324 1.69 -7.25 -38.98
C ALA A 324 2.50 -6.57 -40.09
N MET A 325 3.67 -7.14 -40.38
CA MET A 325 4.62 -6.65 -41.35
C MET A 325 4.50 -7.40 -42.69
N LEU A 326 4.54 -6.65 -43.80
CA LEU A 326 4.68 -7.19 -45.15
C LEU A 326 6.17 -7.27 -45.53
N LEU A 327 6.53 -8.17 -46.45
CA LEU A 327 7.92 -8.33 -46.89
C LEU A 327 8.54 -7.03 -47.43
N ARG A 328 7.76 -6.24 -48.18
CA ARG A 328 8.21 -4.95 -48.72
C ARG A 328 8.53 -3.93 -47.62
N GLU A 329 7.78 -3.97 -46.53
CA GLU A 329 7.98 -3.07 -45.40
C GLU A 329 9.14 -3.53 -44.53
N ALA A 330 9.32 -4.84 -44.35
CA ALA A 330 10.47 -5.39 -43.64
C ALA A 330 11.78 -4.96 -44.30
N ARG A 331 11.87 -5.04 -45.63
CA ARG A 331 13.02 -4.54 -46.40
C ARG A 331 13.26 -3.05 -46.17
N GLU A 332 12.19 -2.28 -46.06
CA GLU A 332 12.27 -0.84 -45.89
C GLU A 332 12.63 -0.44 -44.46
N VAL A 333 12.13 -1.15 -43.45
CA VAL A 333 12.55 -1.06 -42.04
C VAL A 333 14.05 -1.32 -41.95
N ILE A 334 14.55 -2.39 -42.58
CA ILE A 334 15.99 -2.73 -42.61
C ILE A 334 16.79 -1.61 -43.29
N ARG A 335 16.34 -1.13 -44.45
CA ARG A 335 17.00 -0.06 -45.20
C ARG A 335 17.12 1.22 -44.38
N ILE A 336 16.01 1.63 -43.75
CA ILE A 336 15.96 2.81 -42.89
C ILE A 336 16.90 2.63 -41.70
N PHE A 337 16.80 1.50 -41.00
CA PHE A 337 17.67 1.18 -39.87
C PHE A 337 19.16 1.25 -40.26
N ARG A 338 19.57 0.60 -41.36
CA ARG A 338 20.96 0.63 -41.83
C ARG A 338 21.45 2.03 -42.23
N THR A 339 20.53 2.93 -42.59
CA THR A 339 20.87 4.31 -42.99
C THR A 339 20.99 5.26 -41.80
N ARG A 340 20.10 5.17 -40.81
CA ARG A 340 19.97 6.18 -39.73
C ARG A 340 19.79 5.63 -38.31
N GLY A 341 19.74 4.30 -38.14
CA GLY A 341 19.43 3.64 -36.88
C GLY A 341 17.94 3.71 -36.50
N PHE A 342 17.64 3.30 -35.28
CA PHE A 342 16.30 3.38 -34.69
C PHE A 342 16.09 4.70 -33.95
N ASP A 343 14.90 5.29 -34.11
CA ASP A 343 14.42 6.38 -33.27
C ASP A 343 13.75 5.83 -32.02
N SER A 344 14.54 5.52 -30.99
CA SER A 344 14.03 5.04 -29.71
C SER A 344 13.12 6.04 -29.01
N ARG A 345 13.32 7.35 -29.24
CA ARG A 345 12.50 8.38 -28.61
C ARG A 345 11.09 8.35 -29.15
N ALA A 346 10.92 8.09 -30.45
CA ALA A 346 9.59 7.89 -31.05
C ALA A 346 8.87 6.70 -30.42
N VAL A 347 9.56 5.59 -30.17
CA VAL A 347 8.96 4.39 -29.53
C VAL A 347 8.53 4.70 -28.10
N VAL A 348 9.39 5.30 -27.29
CA VAL A 348 9.07 5.69 -25.90
C VAL A 348 7.88 6.65 -25.86
N THR A 349 7.88 7.68 -26.72
CA THR A 349 6.76 8.64 -26.81
C THR A 349 5.46 7.96 -27.21
N PHE A 350 5.51 7.03 -28.17
CA PHE A 350 4.33 6.28 -28.60
C PHE A 350 3.75 5.41 -27.46
N ILE A 351 4.62 4.76 -26.67
CA ILE A 351 4.20 3.98 -25.50
C ILE A 351 3.56 4.90 -24.46
N ASP A 352 4.21 6.02 -24.12
CA ASP A 352 3.70 6.99 -23.14
C ASP A 352 2.37 7.65 -23.57
N ASP A 353 2.13 7.80 -24.86
CA ASP A 353 0.91 8.43 -25.37
C ASP A 353 -0.25 7.45 -25.56
N HIS A 354 0.03 6.18 -25.90
CA HIS A 354 -1.00 5.27 -26.39
C HIS A 354 -1.15 3.97 -25.63
N ALA A 355 -0.09 3.43 -25.02
CA ALA A 355 -0.16 2.16 -24.32
C ALA A 355 -0.93 2.28 -22.98
N PRO A 356 -1.57 1.20 -22.49
CA PRO A 356 -2.13 1.15 -21.14
C PRO A 356 -1.07 1.44 -20.08
N GLU A 357 -1.40 2.26 -19.08
CA GLU A 357 -0.52 2.77 -18.04
C GLU A 357 0.21 1.64 -17.30
N ALA A 358 -0.52 0.56 -16.97
CA ALA A 358 -0.02 -0.58 -16.21
C ALA A 358 1.20 -1.29 -16.83
N ILE A 359 1.40 -1.19 -18.15
CA ILE A 359 2.45 -1.90 -18.87
C ILE A 359 3.50 -0.98 -19.50
N ARG A 360 3.41 0.35 -19.31
CA ARG A 360 4.30 1.31 -20.00
C ARG A 360 5.77 1.10 -19.65
N GLU A 361 6.07 0.94 -18.36
CA GLU A 361 7.46 0.76 -17.91
C GLU A 361 8.04 -0.57 -18.43
N ASP A 362 7.26 -1.64 -18.37
CA ASP A 362 7.68 -2.95 -18.89
C ASP A 362 7.93 -2.90 -20.41
N LEU A 363 7.05 -2.24 -21.18
CA LEU A 363 7.24 -2.05 -22.62
C LEU A 363 8.48 -1.20 -22.93
N LYS A 364 8.73 -0.15 -22.15
CA LYS A 364 9.91 0.71 -22.31
C LYS A 364 11.20 -0.05 -21.99
N SER A 365 11.24 -0.80 -20.89
CA SER A 365 12.40 -1.64 -20.55
C SER A 365 12.61 -2.72 -21.60
N SER A 366 11.57 -3.46 -21.99
CA SER A 366 11.66 -4.49 -23.03
C SER A 366 12.19 -3.94 -24.35
N TRP A 367 11.75 -2.74 -24.78
CA TRP A 367 12.33 -2.08 -25.95
C TRP A 367 13.80 -1.71 -25.73
N MET A 368 14.13 -1.04 -24.63
CA MET A 368 15.46 -0.45 -24.41
C MET A 368 16.55 -1.47 -24.14
N ASP A 369 16.23 -2.50 -23.36
CA ASP A 369 17.19 -3.44 -22.79
C ASP A 369 17.36 -4.70 -23.62
N ASP A 370 16.28 -5.16 -24.28
CA ASP A 370 16.24 -6.42 -25.02
C ASP A 370 16.07 -6.19 -26.53
N LEU A 371 14.85 -5.84 -26.95
CA LEU A 371 14.43 -5.91 -28.36
C LEU A 371 15.30 -5.02 -29.27
N ARG A 372 15.57 -3.79 -28.85
CA ARG A 372 16.40 -2.86 -29.62
C ARG A 372 17.82 -3.37 -29.76
N ARG A 373 18.44 -3.83 -28.67
CA ARG A 373 19.86 -4.23 -28.67
C ARG A 373 20.07 -5.42 -29.59
N GLU A 374 19.20 -6.42 -29.49
CA GLU A 374 19.26 -7.59 -30.36
C GLU A 374 19.02 -7.18 -31.82
N ALA A 375 18.01 -6.37 -32.10
CA ALA A 375 17.70 -5.93 -33.45
C ALA A 375 18.83 -5.09 -34.07
N GLU A 376 19.49 -4.23 -33.30
CA GLU A 376 20.62 -3.43 -33.76
C GLU A 376 21.78 -4.31 -34.24
N GLU A 377 22.03 -5.42 -33.56
CA GLU A 377 23.04 -6.40 -33.96
C GLU A 377 22.58 -7.20 -35.19
N ARG A 378 21.36 -7.75 -35.16
CA ARG A 378 20.85 -8.68 -36.18
C ARG A 378 20.49 -8.04 -37.51
N LEU A 379 20.09 -6.77 -37.51
CA LEU A 379 19.73 -6.05 -38.72
C LEU A 379 20.92 -5.34 -39.38
N ALA A 380 22.00 -5.14 -38.63
CA ALA A 380 23.20 -4.49 -39.13
C ALA A 380 23.91 -5.34 -40.18
N ASP A 381 24.51 -4.66 -41.17
CA ASP A 381 25.38 -5.26 -42.17
C ASP A 381 26.82 -4.83 -41.89
N ARG A 382 27.37 -5.30 -40.78
CA ARG A 382 28.66 -4.86 -40.23
C ARG A 382 29.80 -5.87 -40.42
N ASP A 383 29.49 -7.09 -40.88
CA ASP A 383 30.46 -8.16 -41.10
C ASP A 383 31.00 -8.08 -42.54
N PRO A 384 32.26 -7.65 -42.75
CA PRO A 384 32.84 -7.53 -44.09
C PRO A 384 33.11 -8.90 -44.74
N ASP A 385 33.33 -9.94 -43.93
CA ASP A 385 33.62 -11.30 -44.39
C ASP A 385 32.34 -12.05 -44.77
N TRP A 386 31.20 -11.61 -44.21
CA TRP A 386 29.89 -12.18 -44.52
C TRP A 386 28.82 -11.07 -44.70
N PRO A 387 28.81 -10.34 -45.83
CA PRO A 387 27.85 -9.25 -46.05
C PRO A 387 26.41 -9.77 -46.24
N ASP A 388 25.43 -9.03 -45.71
CA ASP A 388 23.99 -9.25 -45.88
C ASP A 388 23.38 -8.28 -46.89
N ALA A 389 24.04 -8.12 -48.04
CA ALA A 389 23.65 -7.17 -49.09
C ALA A 389 22.22 -7.40 -49.61
N HIS A 390 21.74 -8.66 -49.57
CA HIS A 390 20.39 -9.04 -49.98
C HIS A 390 19.38 -9.12 -48.81
N MET A 391 19.81 -8.74 -47.60
CA MET A 391 19.00 -8.69 -46.38
C MET A 391 18.45 -10.05 -45.94
N GLU A 392 19.03 -11.17 -46.38
CA GLU A 392 18.48 -12.51 -46.09
C GLU A 392 18.48 -12.83 -44.60
N ARG A 393 19.54 -12.42 -43.89
CA ARG A 393 19.67 -12.66 -42.44
C ARG A 393 18.77 -11.72 -41.64
N ALA A 394 18.79 -10.45 -41.99
CA ALA A 394 17.93 -9.45 -41.37
C ALA A 394 16.44 -9.78 -41.56
N LEU A 395 16.05 -10.27 -42.74
CA LEU A 395 14.67 -10.72 -43.00
C LEU A 395 14.29 -11.98 -42.22
N GLU A 396 15.23 -12.92 -42.03
CA GLU A 396 14.98 -14.11 -41.21
C GLU A 396 14.82 -13.77 -39.73
N TYR A 397 15.62 -12.84 -39.20
CA TYR A 397 15.44 -12.31 -37.85
C TYR A 397 14.05 -11.68 -37.68
N LEU A 398 13.66 -10.75 -38.56
CA LEU A 398 12.33 -10.14 -38.50
C LEU A 398 11.20 -11.19 -38.62
N ARG A 399 11.41 -12.28 -39.37
CA ARG A 399 10.44 -13.37 -39.50
C ARG A 399 10.27 -14.17 -38.19
N GLN A 400 11.31 -14.26 -37.37
CA GLN A 400 11.29 -14.97 -36.09
C GLN A 400 10.77 -14.09 -34.96
N THR A 401 11.12 -12.80 -34.98
CA THR A 401 10.80 -11.86 -33.89
C THR A 401 9.50 -11.10 -34.11
N CYS A 402 9.08 -10.85 -35.35
CA CYS A 402 7.89 -10.06 -35.66
C CYS A 402 6.73 -10.91 -36.16
N ARG A 403 5.52 -10.35 -36.10
CA ARG A 403 4.36 -10.88 -36.80
C ARG A 403 4.43 -10.51 -38.28
N VAL A 404 4.65 -11.52 -39.11
CA VAL A 404 4.89 -11.34 -40.55
C VAL A 404 3.85 -12.07 -41.39
N THR A 405 3.58 -11.56 -42.59
CA THR A 405 2.60 -12.17 -43.51
C THR A 405 3.24 -12.95 -44.67
N TRP A 406 4.56 -13.13 -44.68
CA TRP A 406 5.27 -13.87 -45.73
C TRP A 406 5.86 -15.18 -45.19
N LYS A 407 6.01 -16.16 -46.08
CA LYS A 407 6.58 -17.47 -45.74
C LYS A 407 8.10 -17.45 -45.85
N ALA A 408 8.77 -18.31 -45.08
CA ALA A 408 10.19 -18.59 -45.28
C ALA A 408 10.43 -19.05 -46.72
N ARG A 409 11.54 -18.60 -47.32
CA ARG A 409 11.99 -19.14 -48.60
C ARG A 409 12.32 -20.61 -48.35
N LYS A 410 11.61 -21.55 -49.00
CA LYS A 410 12.02 -22.96 -49.00
C LYS A 410 13.41 -23.00 -49.64
N ARG A 411 14.39 -23.49 -48.87
CA ARG A 411 15.75 -23.73 -49.35
C ARG A 411 15.74 -24.76 -50.47
#